data_AF-A0A971TRN6-F1
#
_entry.id   AF-A0A971TRN6-F1
#
_cell.length_a   1.000
_cell.length_b   1.000
_cell.length_c   1.000
_cell.angle_alpha   90.00
_cell.angle_beta   90.00
_cell.angle_gamma   90.00
#
_symmetry.space_group_name_H-M   'P 1'
#
loop_
_entity.id
_entity.type
_entity.pdbx_description
1 polymer ?
#
loop_
_entity_poly.entity_id
_entity_poly.type
_entity_poly.pdbx_seq_one_letter_code
_entity_poly.pdbx_strand_id
1 'polypeptide(L)'
;DKTLQEDLQLKIDRSLVEHFDDYEDFHGVRSRRAGGRTFIEIALSFKPTQRIDDVSRVVASMQSTIQRDVPGSELRVVFVPRNEALQSPGPERE
;
A
#
# COMPACT_ATOMS: atom_id res chain seq x y z
N ASP A 1 5.19 -18.61 13.83
CA ASP A 1 4.26 -17.52 13.47
C ASP A 1 4.94 -16.23 12.98
N LYS A 2 6.02 -15.74 13.62
CA LYS A 2 6.77 -14.56 13.12
C LYS A 2 7.23 -14.69 11.65
N THR A 3 7.76 -15.84 11.26
CA THR A 3 8.21 -16.10 9.88
C THR A 3 7.10 -15.94 8.84
N LEU A 4 5.86 -16.35 9.16
CA LEU A 4 4.70 -16.18 8.28
C LEU A 4 4.25 -14.71 8.16
N GLN A 5 4.57 -13.87 9.14
CA GLN A 5 4.36 -12.42 9.06
C GLN A 5 5.47 -11.77 8.23
N GLU A 6 6.72 -12.19 8.40
CA GLU A 6 7.86 -11.70 7.62
C GLU A 6 7.72 -12.04 6.13
N ASP A 7 7.33 -13.28 5.80
CA ASP A 7 7.07 -13.69 4.42
C ASP A 7 5.93 -12.90 3.76
N LEU A 8 4.90 -12.54 4.55
CA LEU A 8 3.81 -11.70 4.08
C LEU A 8 4.29 -10.26 3.84
N GLN A 9 5.05 -9.71 4.77
CA GLN A 9 5.60 -8.37 4.67
C GLN A 9 6.50 -8.24 3.44
N LEU A 10 7.40 -9.19 3.20
CA LEU A 10 8.29 -9.20 2.03
C LEU A 10 7.51 -9.21 0.70
N LYS A 11 6.39 -9.91 0.63
CA LYS A 11 5.53 -9.94 -0.57
C LYS A 11 4.81 -8.61 -0.78
N ILE A 12 4.33 -8.00 0.30
CA ILE A 12 3.72 -6.66 0.26
C ILE A 12 4.76 -5.63 -0.20
N ASP A 13 5.95 -5.64 0.40
CA ASP A 13 7.03 -4.70 0.09
C ASP A 13 7.46 -4.83 -1.37
N ARG A 14 7.56 -6.06 -1.90
CA ARG A 14 7.81 -6.29 -3.33
C ARG A 14 6.73 -5.67 -4.21
N SER A 15 5.46 -5.89 -3.88
CA SER A 15 4.35 -5.29 -4.64
C SER A 15 4.37 -3.76 -4.57
N LEU A 16 4.80 -3.16 -3.46
CA LEU A 16 4.96 -1.71 -3.34
C LEU A 16 6.10 -1.20 -4.22
N VAL A 17 7.25 -1.88 -4.22
CA VAL A 17 8.40 -1.54 -5.07
C VAL A 17 8.07 -1.65 -6.56
N GLU A 18 7.32 -2.68 -6.98
CA GLU A 18 6.87 -2.86 -8.37
C GLU A 18 5.98 -1.71 -8.86
N HIS A 19 5.31 -1.02 -7.93
CA HIS A 19 4.37 0.08 -8.20
C HIS A 19 4.86 1.42 -7.65
N PHE A 20 6.16 1.56 -7.35
CA PHE A 20 6.70 2.73 -6.66
C PHE A 20 6.43 4.04 -7.41
N ASP A 21 6.49 4.02 -8.75
CA ASP A 21 6.25 5.19 -9.59
C ASP A 21 4.75 5.52 -9.80
N ASP A 22 3.87 4.62 -9.37
CA ASP A 22 2.42 4.68 -9.63
C ASP A 22 1.62 5.36 -8.51
N TYR A 23 2.25 5.57 -7.33
CA TYR A 23 1.71 6.30 -6.19
C TYR A 23 2.69 7.41 -5.75
N GLU A 24 2.19 8.37 -4.99
CA GLU A 24 3.01 9.51 -4.52
C GLU A 24 3.64 9.23 -3.15
N ASP A 25 2.81 8.84 -2.17
CA ASP A 25 3.26 8.58 -0.80
C ASP A 25 2.70 7.27 -0.27
N PHE A 26 3.53 6.51 0.45
CA PHE A 26 3.13 5.35 1.23
C PHE A 26 3.03 5.72 2.72
N HIS A 27 1.86 5.48 3.32
CA HIS A 27 1.58 5.86 4.72
C HIS A 27 1.59 4.68 5.68
N GLY A 28 1.64 3.45 5.16
CA GLY A 28 1.70 2.24 5.97
C GLY A 28 0.85 1.10 5.41
N VAL A 29 1.12 -0.07 5.96
CA VAL A 29 0.36 -1.28 5.69
C VAL A 29 -0.10 -1.91 7.00
N ARG A 30 -1.32 -2.45 6.99
CA ARG A 30 -1.87 -3.27 8.07
C ARG A 30 -2.31 -4.60 7.49
N SER A 31 -1.96 -5.68 8.15
CA SER A 31 -2.46 -7.01 7.82
C SER A 31 -3.12 -7.64 9.03
N ARG A 32 -4.23 -8.35 8.80
CA ARG A 32 -4.89 -9.15 9.83
C ARG A 32 -5.34 -10.47 9.23
N ARG A 33 -5.14 -11.55 9.97
CA ARG A 33 -5.68 -12.87 9.64
C ARG A 33 -6.97 -13.09 10.42
N ALA A 34 -8.00 -13.57 9.74
CA ALA A 34 -9.25 -13.98 10.37
C ALA A 34 -9.75 -15.25 9.69
N GLY A 35 -9.71 -16.37 10.44
CA GLY A 35 -9.90 -17.69 9.86
C GLY A 35 -8.83 -18.01 8.81
N GLY A 36 -9.23 -18.58 7.68
CA GLY A 36 -8.35 -18.90 6.55
C GLY A 36 -8.11 -17.74 5.57
N ARG A 37 -8.45 -16.49 5.94
CA ARG A 37 -8.31 -15.31 5.06
C ARG A 37 -7.34 -14.30 5.65
N THR A 38 -6.61 -13.62 4.77
CA THR A 38 -5.69 -12.53 5.14
C THR A 38 -6.21 -11.22 4.56
N PHE A 39 -6.56 -10.26 5.41
CA PHE A 39 -6.97 -8.92 4.96
C PHE A 39 -5.77 -8.00 5.04
N ILE A 40 -5.50 -7.27 3.96
CA ILE A 40 -4.38 -6.36 3.82
C ILE A 40 -4.94 -4.99 3.45
N GLU A 41 -4.53 -3.98 4.20
CA GLU A 41 -4.89 -2.59 3.96
C GLU A 41 -3.62 -1.78 3.75
N ILE A 42 -3.51 -1.11 2.60
CA ILE A 42 -2.38 -0.25 2.26
C ILE A 42 -2.91 1.18 2.16
N ALA A 43 -2.29 2.10 2.88
CA ALA A 43 -2.63 3.52 2.84
C ALA A 43 -1.68 4.25 1.87
N LEU A 44 -2.23 4.81 0.80
CA LEU A 44 -1.46 5.49 -0.27
C LEU A 44 -2.04 6.87 -0.58
N SER A 45 -1.16 7.79 -1.01
CA SER A 45 -1.55 9.01 -1.72
C SER A 45 -1.18 8.88 -3.20
N PHE A 46 -1.93 9.57 -4.04
CA PHE A 46 -1.70 9.67 -5.47
C PHE A 46 -1.58 11.14 -5.87
N LYS A 47 -0.99 11.42 -7.03
CA LYS A 47 -0.87 12.80 -7.51
C LYS A 47 -2.26 13.41 -7.71
N PRO A 48 -2.51 14.68 -7.32
CA PRO A 48 -3.80 15.33 -7.53
C PRO A 48 -4.23 15.39 -9.01
N THR A 49 -3.25 15.34 -9.92
CA THR A 49 -3.44 15.36 -11.37
C THR A 49 -3.62 13.96 -11.98
N GLN A 50 -3.43 12.89 -11.20
CA GLN A 50 -3.57 11.53 -11.68
C GLN A 50 -5.05 11.21 -11.90
N ARG A 51 -5.36 10.61 -13.04
CA ARG A 51 -6.74 10.28 -13.36
C ARG A 51 -7.19 9.10 -12.53
N ILE A 52 -8.45 9.11 -12.11
CA ILE A 52 -9.01 8.02 -11.30
C ILE A 52 -8.95 6.67 -12.01
N ASP A 53 -8.97 6.63 -13.35
CA ASP A 53 -8.85 5.40 -14.11
C ASP A 53 -7.42 4.83 -14.10
N ASP A 54 -6.40 5.69 -14.09
CA ASP A 54 -5.01 5.27 -13.89
C ASP A 54 -4.82 4.68 -12.50
N VAL A 55 -5.27 5.41 -11.47
CA VAL A 55 -5.25 4.96 -10.07
C VAL A 55 -5.96 3.61 -9.91
N SER A 56 -7.13 3.47 -10.52
CA SER A 56 -7.91 2.22 -10.45
C SER A 56 -7.17 1.04 -11.10
N ARG A 57 -6.45 1.26 -12.21
CA ARG A 57 -5.62 0.23 -12.86
C ARG A 57 -4.45 -0.20 -11.97
N VAL A 58 -3.79 0.75 -11.32
CA VAL A 58 -2.70 0.48 -10.37
C VAL A 58 -3.22 -0.36 -9.20
N VAL A 59 -4.31 0.05 -8.57
CA VAL A 59 -4.92 -0.71 -7.45
C VAL A 59 -5.31 -2.12 -7.88
N ALA A 60 -5.91 -2.29 -9.05
CA ALA A 60 -6.26 -3.62 -9.58
C ALA A 60 -5.02 -4.49 -9.85
N SER A 61 -3.94 -3.89 -10.34
CA SER A 61 -2.65 -4.58 -10.53
C SER A 61 -2.06 -5.05 -9.20
N MET A 62 -1.99 -4.16 -8.20
CA MET A 62 -1.53 -4.50 -6.84
C MET A 62 -2.37 -5.63 -6.24
N GLN A 63 -3.70 -5.56 -6.36
CA GLN A 63 -4.60 -6.61 -5.90
C GLN A 63 -4.30 -7.95 -6.56
N SER A 64 -4.07 -7.94 -7.88
CA SER A 64 -3.76 -9.16 -8.63
C SER A 64 -2.41 -9.75 -8.24
N THR A 65 -1.38 -8.91 -8.05
CA THR A 65 -0.06 -9.33 -7.59
C THR A 65 -0.10 -9.92 -6.18
N ILE A 66 -0.71 -9.22 -5.23
CA ILE A 66 -0.82 -9.71 -3.86
C ILE A 66 -1.65 -11.00 -3.81
N GLN A 67 -2.75 -11.09 -4.55
CA GLN A 67 -3.58 -12.30 -4.56
C GLN A 67 -2.85 -13.52 -5.11
N ARG A 68 -2.02 -13.34 -6.14
CA ARG A 68 -1.18 -14.40 -6.71
C ARG A 68 -0.14 -14.88 -5.70
N ASP A 69 0.50 -13.94 -5.00
CA ASP A 69 1.62 -14.25 -4.10
C ASP A 69 1.13 -14.71 -2.71
N VAL A 70 -0.08 -14.31 -2.32
CA VAL A 70 -0.75 -14.65 -1.05
C VAL A 70 -2.18 -15.13 -1.34
N PRO A 71 -2.35 -16.42 -1.68
CA PRO A 71 -3.68 -16.98 -1.94
C PRO A 71 -4.64 -16.79 -0.75
N GLY A 72 -5.87 -16.40 -1.04
CA GLY A 72 -6.90 -16.14 -0.02
C GLY A 72 -6.73 -14.79 0.70
N SER A 73 -5.90 -13.90 0.16
CA SER A 73 -5.81 -12.53 0.63
C SER A 73 -6.95 -11.65 0.11
N GLU A 74 -7.12 -10.47 0.71
CA GLU A 74 -7.96 -9.40 0.19
C GLU A 74 -7.23 -8.07 0.44
N LEU A 75 -6.79 -7.42 -0.64
CA LEU A 75 -6.14 -6.12 -0.57
C LEU A 75 -7.17 -4.99 -0.73
N ARG A 76 -7.13 -4.03 0.20
CA ARG A 76 -7.82 -2.74 0.10
C ARG A 76 -6.80 -1.62 0.13
N VAL A 77 -6.95 -0.67 -0.80
CA VAL A 77 -6.15 0.56 -0.81
C VAL A 77 -7.00 1.68 -0.23
N VAL A 78 -6.48 2.32 0.81
CA VAL A 78 -7.10 3.49 1.45
C VAL A 78 -6.40 4.73 0.93
N PHE A 79 -7.20 5.63 0.34
CA PHE A 79 -6.71 6.91 -0.15
C PHE A 79 -6.48 7.86 1.01
N VAL A 80 -5.23 8.28 1.18
CA VAL A 80 -4.86 9.34 2.11
C VAL A 80 -4.74 10.64 1.30
N PRO A 81 -5.61 11.64 1.53
CA PRO A 81 -5.45 12.92 0.87
C PRO A 81 -4.15 13.57 1.34
N ARG A 82 -3.39 14.13 0.40
CA ARG A 82 -2.22 14.93 0.75
C ARG A 82 -2.72 16.18 1.48
N ASN A 83 -2.50 16.24 2.80
CA ASN A 83 -2.74 17.45 3.56
C ASN A 83 -1.47 18.30 3.51
N GLU A 84 -1.42 19.29 2.62
CA GLU A 84 -0.28 20.20 2.49
C GLU A 84 0.05 20.92 3.83
N ALA A 85 -0.91 21.04 4.75
CA ALA A 85 -0.73 21.72 6.02
C ALA A 85 0.10 20.96 7.08
N LEU A 86 0.44 19.68 6.85
CA LEU A 86 1.24 18.88 7.80
C LEU A 86 2.70 18.67 7.35
N GLN A 87 3.08 19.18 6.18
CA GLN A 87 4.47 19.17 5.70
C GLN A 87 5.16 20.49 6.06
N SER A 88 5.15 20.88 7.33
CA SER A 88 6.14 21.85 7.81
C SER A 88 7.50 21.12 7.85
N PRO A 89 8.58 21.69 7.28
CA PRO A 89 9.91 21.15 7.53
C PRO A 89 10.13 21.21 9.04
N GLY A 90 10.38 20.05 9.67
CA GLY A 90 10.86 20.02 11.04
C GLY A 90 12.11 20.91 11.13
N PRO A 91 12.32 21.64 12.25
CA PRO A 91 13.37 22.64 12.31
C PRO A 91 14.71 21.97 12.00
N GLU A 92 15.43 22.53 11.02
CA GLU A 92 16.84 22.23 10.80
C GLU A 92 17.55 22.44 12.15
N ARG A 93 18.08 21.35 12.70
CA ARG A 93 18.97 21.43 13.87
C ARG A 93 20.37 21.67 13.33
N GLU A 94 20.85 22.90 13.46
CA GLU A 94 22.28 23.26 13.43
C GLU A 94 23.08 22.47 14.48
#